data_AF-A0A0H3WPH7-F1
#
_entry.id   AF-A0A0H3WPH7-F1
#
_cell.length_a   1.000
_cell.length_b   1.000
_cell.length_c   1.000
_cell.angle_alpha   90.00
_cell.angle_beta   90.00
_cell.angle_gamma   90.00
#
_symmetry.space_group_name_H-M   'P 1'
#
loop_
_entity.id
_entity.type
_entity.pdbx_description
1 polymer ?
#
loop_
_entity_poly.entity_id
_entity_poly.type
_entity_poly.pdbx_seq_one_letter_code
_entity_poly.pdbx_strand_id
1 'polypeptide(L)'
;MRFRERAEQGEAIGPQQTHMLRAFTRLADTTGTLCIRDAANVLVVRPLELTAYLESQGWIYPHGDEWRANQERITSGLLTQREIPVRLEGRGRTQVRISQKGITKLAQAFECLAAA
;
A
#
# COMPACT_ATOMS: atom_id res chain seq x y z
N MET A 1 -23.85 14.01 -28.94
CA MET A 1 -22.54 13.37 -28.62
C MET A 1 -22.39 13.34 -27.12
N ARG A 2 -22.16 12.16 -26.52
CA ARG A 2 -22.20 11.90 -25.07
C ARG A 2 -20.87 12.32 -24.42
N PHE A 3 -20.90 13.36 -23.62
CA PHE A 3 -19.81 13.71 -22.70
C PHE A 3 -19.71 12.60 -21.64
N ARG A 4 -18.53 11.99 -21.52
CA ARG A 4 -18.26 10.90 -20.59
C ARG A 4 -18.14 11.45 -19.17
N GLU A 5 -19.29 11.53 -18.52
CA GLU A 5 -19.48 11.70 -17.08
C GLU A 5 -19.05 10.40 -16.38
N ARG A 6 -17.96 10.46 -15.58
CA ARG A 6 -17.61 9.55 -14.47
C ARG A 6 -16.21 9.89 -13.96
N ALA A 7 -16.10 10.92 -13.13
CA ALA A 7 -14.86 11.24 -12.44
C ALA A 7 -15.10 11.81 -11.03
N GLU A 8 -16.14 11.37 -10.31
CA GLU A 8 -16.46 11.96 -9.00
C GLU A 8 -17.05 10.91 -8.07
N GLN A 9 -16.19 10.10 -7.46
CA GLN A 9 -16.53 9.39 -6.23
C GLN A 9 -15.40 9.63 -5.22
N GLY A 10 -15.34 10.87 -4.73
CA GLY A 10 -14.60 11.22 -3.53
C GLY A 10 -15.45 10.83 -2.33
N GLU A 11 -15.25 9.61 -1.83
CA GLU A 11 -15.92 9.09 -0.66
C GLU A 11 -15.60 9.95 0.57
N ALA A 12 -16.65 10.52 1.17
CA ALA A 12 -16.54 11.33 2.38
C ALA A 12 -16.12 10.44 3.57
N ILE A 13 -14.92 10.69 4.08
CA ILE A 13 -14.33 10.00 5.23
C ILE A 13 -15.01 10.52 6.51
N GLY A 14 -15.69 9.63 7.24
CA GLY A 14 -16.47 9.96 8.44
C GLY A 14 -15.61 10.36 9.65
N PRO A 15 -16.18 11.09 10.64
CA PRO A 15 -15.43 11.80 11.68
C PRO A 15 -14.63 10.89 12.63
N GLN A 16 -15.02 9.61 12.79
CA GLN A 16 -14.28 8.64 13.61
C GLN A 16 -12.89 8.28 13.05
N GLN A 17 -12.67 8.39 11.73
CA GLN A 17 -11.38 8.06 11.11
C GLN A 17 -10.29 9.09 11.45
N THR A 18 -10.66 10.26 11.98
CA THR A 18 -9.76 11.41 12.18
C THR A 18 -8.64 11.15 13.19
N HIS A 19 -8.85 10.34 14.23
CA HIS A 19 -7.83 10.14 15.27
C HIS A 19 -6.74 9.14 14.85
N MET A 20 -7.09 8.06 14.14
CA MET A 20 -6.11 7.17 13.52
C MET A 20 -5.32 7.92 12.45
N LEU A 21 -6.01 8.64 11.55
CA LEU A 21 -5.38 9.42 10.48
C LEU A 21 -4.34 10.42 11.01
N ARG A 22 -4.61 11.09 12.13
CA ARG A 22 -3.68 12.08 12.72
C ARG A 22 -2.43 11.46 13.34
N ALA A 23 -2.52 10.27 13.92
CA ALA A 23 -1.34 9.53 14.38
C ALA A 23 -0.54 8.99 13.18
N PHE A 24 -1.23 8.57 12.11
CA PHE A 24 -0.62 8.11 10.86
C PHE A 24 0.14 9.19 10.09
N THR A 25 -0.35 10.43 10.06
CA THR A 25 0.35 11.56 9.43
C THR A 25 1.72 11.85 10.06
N ARG A 26 1.97 11.41 11.30
CA ARG A 26 3.25 11.62 12.00
C ARG A 26 4.28 10.51 11.76
N LEU A 27 3.85 9.32 11.32
CA LEU A 27 4.71 8.15 11.07
C LEU A 27 4.92 7.84 9.58
N ALA A 28 4.02 8.29 8.72
CA ALA A 28 4.27 8.28 7.30
C ALA A 28 5.47 9.21 7.03
N ASP A 29 6.60 8.63 6.63
CA ASP A 29 7.62 9.31 5.81
C ASP A 29 6.87 10.28 4.89
N THR A 30 7.32 11.53 4.81
CA THR A 30 6.65 12.75 4.29
C THR A 30 6.04 12.64 2.87
N THR A 31 6.11 11.46 2.25
CA THR A 31 5.64 11.04 0.93
C THR A 31 4.26 10.33 0.94
N GLY A 32 3.67 10.00 2.09
CA GLY A 32 2.31 9.39 2.14
C GLY A 32 2.23 7.93 1.66
N THR A 33 3.36 7.21 1.73
CA THR A 33 3.45 5.78 1.41
C THR A 33 4.06 5.01 2.58
N LEU A 34 3.65 3.76 2.79
CA LEU A 34 4.07 2.91 3.91
C LEU A 34 4.80 1.66 3.42
N CYS A 35 5.81 1.17 4.16
CA CYS A 35 6.37 -0.14 3.85
C CYS A 35 5.36 -1.26 4.20
N ILE A 36 5.55 -2.48 3.69
CA ILE A 36 4.63 -3.61 3.94
C ILE A 36 4.42 -3.84 5.44
N ARG A 37 5.47 -3.68 6.26
CA ARG A 37 5.39 -3.85 7.72
C ARG A 37 4.48 -2.82 8.38
N ASP A 38 4.65 -1.55 8.05
CA ASP A 38 3.83 -0.47 8.61
C ASP A 38 2.40 -0.56 8.10
N ALA A 39 2.22 -0.91 6.82
CA ALA A 39 0.90 -1.18 6.23
C ALA A 39 0.15 -2.30 6.96
N ALA A 40 0.85 -3.38 7.33
CA ALA A 40 0.26 -4.47 8.10
C ALA A 40 -0.22 -4.00 9.49
N ASN A 41 0.56 -3.14 10.16
CA ASN A 41 0.13 -2.52 11.42
C ASN A 41 -1.11 -1.64 11.25
N VAL A 42 -1.24 -0.92 10.13
CA VAL A 42 -2.42 -0.07 9.83
C VAL A 42 -3.67 -0.92 9.64
N LEU A 43 -3.52 -2.00 8.88
CA LEU A 43 -4.60 -2.91 8.53
C LEU A 43 -4.93 -3.88 9.68
N VAL A 44 -4.14 -3.86 10.76
CA VAL A 44 -4.27 -4.77 11.91
C VAL A 44 -4.20 -6.24 11.46
N VAL A 45 -3.31 -6.53 10.52
CA VAL A 45 -3.07 -7.89 9.99
C VAL A 45 -1.61 -8.30 10.22
N ARG A 46 -1.32 -9.60 10.15
CA ARG A 46 0.06 -10.07 10.25
C ARG A 46 0.83 -9.67 8.98
N PRO A 47 2.09 -9.18 9.08
CA PRO A 47 2.90 -8.85 7.90
C PRO A 47 3.07 -10.02 6.93
N LEU A 48 3.15 -11.25 7.44
CA LEU A 48 3.22 -12.46 6.63
C LEU A 48 1.94 -12.66 5.80
N GLU A 49 0.77 -12.49 6.40
CA GLU A 49 -0.53 -12.62 5.72
C GLU A 49 -0.72 -11.53 4.68
N LEU A 50 -0.34 -10.29 5.00
CA LEU A 50 -0.38 -9.19 4.02
C LEU A 50 0.56 -9.48 2.84
N THR A 51 1.77 -9.97 3.09
CA THR A 51 2.74 -10.30 2.04
C THR A 51 2.19 -11.41 1.13
N ALA A 52 1.66 -12.49 1.73
CA ALA A 52 1.04 -13.60 0.99
C ALA A 52 -0.18 -13.14 0.18
N TYR A 53 -1.00 -12.25 0.74
CA TYR A 53 -2.13 -11.66 0.02
C TYR A 53 -1.64 -10.82 -1.18
N LEU A 54 -0.65 -9.96 -0.98
CA LEU A 54 -0.08 -9.14 -2.06
C LEU A 54 0.53 -10.00 -3.17
N GLU A 55 1.22 -11.09 -2.81
CA GLU A 55 1.75 -12.05 -3.78
C GLU A 55 0.62 -12.75 -4.55
N SER A 56 -0.37 -13.31 -3.85
CA SER A 56 -1.48 -14.03 -4.49
C SER A 56 -2.33 -13.16 -5.41
N GLN A 57 -2.45 -11.86 -5.10
CA GLN A 57 -3.15 -10.88 -5.95
C GLN A 57 -2.27 -10.32 -7.08
N GLY A 58 -1.02 -10.77 -7.19
CA GLY A 58 -0.04 -10.32 -8.19
C GLY A 58 0.40 -8.87 -8.01
N TRP A 59 0.33 -8.34 -6.78
CA TRP A 59 0.80 -6.99 -6.46
C TRP A 59 2.31 -6.92 -6.30
N ILE A 60 2.89 -7.93 -5.68
CA ILE A 60 4.34 -8.08 -5.51
C ILE A 60 4.78 -9.45 -6.02
N TYR A 61 6.06 -9.58 -6.33
CA TYR A 61 6.68 -10.83 -6.74
C TYR A 61 8.11 -10.94 -6.19
N PRO A 62 8.64 -12.16 -5.98
CA PRO A 62 10.00 -12.35 -5.50
C PRO A 62 11.02 -12.01 -6.59
N HIS A 63 12.09 -11.32 -6.21
CA HIS A 63 13.22 -10.98 -7.07
C HIS A 63 14.53 -11.13 -6.29
N GLY A 64 15.09 -12.34 -6.32
CA GLY A 64 16.21 -12.72 -5.44
C GLY A 64 15.74 -12.73 -3.98
N ASP A 65 16.50 -12.08 -3.10
CA ASP A 65 16.18 -11.92 -1.67
C ASP A 65 15.21 -10.74 -1.39
N GLU A 66 14.71 -10.07 -2.42
CA GLU A 66 13.88 -8.87 -2.28
C GLU A 66 12.50 -9.04 -2.94
N TRP A 67 11.54 -8.23 -2.47
CA TRP A 67 10.23 -8.10 -3.12
C TRP A 67 10.25 -6.96 -4.11
N ARG A 68 9.65 -7.16 -5.28
CA ARG A 68 9.39 -6.09 -6.25
C ARG A 68 7.90 -5.85 -6.42
N ALA A 69 7.55 -4.59 -6.66
CA ALA A 69 6.18 -4.22 -6.97
C ALA A 69 5.90 -4.47 -8.46
N ASN A 70 4.73 -5.01 -8.76
CA ASN A 70 4.28 -5.15 -10.15
C ASN A 70 4.07 -3.76 -10.76
N GLN A 71 4.63 -3.54 -11.95
CA GLN A 71 4.57 -2.27 -12.67
C GLN A 71 3.13 -1.79 -12.89
N GLU A 72 2.18 -2.70 -13.12
CA GLU A 72 0.76 -2.34 -13.28
C GLU A 72 0.18 -1.71 -12.01
N ARG A 73 0.60 -2.18 -10.83
CA ARG A 73 0.17 -1.63 -9.53
C ARG A 73 0.86 -0.31 -9.22
N ILE A 74 2.09 -0.13 -9.69
CA ILE A 74 2.80 1.16 -9.63
C ILE A 74 2.07 2.19 -10.49
N THR A 75 1.78 1.88 -11.75
CA THR A 75 1.05 2.77 -12.67
C THR A 75 -0.36 3.10 -12.16
N SER A 76 -1.03 2.14 -11.51
CA SER A 76 -2.35 2.35 -10.90
C SER A 76 -2.33 3.23 -9.63
N GLY A 77 -1.13 3.58 -9.15
CA GLY A 77 -0.91 4.36 -7.92
C GLY A 77 -1.21 3.60 -6.63
N LEU A 78 -1.24 2.27 -6.66
CA LEU A 78 -1.50 1.43 -5.48
C LEU A 78 -0.19 1.10 -4.74
N LEU A 79 0.88 0.90 -5.50
CA LEU A 79 2.22 0.65 -4.99
C LEU A 79 3.20 1.71 -5.47
N THR A 80 4.33 1.80 -4.78
CA THR A 80 5.49 2.60 -5.17
C THR A 80 6.73 1.81 -4.81
N GLN A 81 7.81 2.01 -5.58
CA GLN A 81 9.08 1.37 -5.32
C GLN A 81 10.11 2.45 -5.03
N ARG A 82 10.82 2.32 -3.91
CA ARG A 82 11.88 3.26 -3.48
C ARG A 82 13.20 2.50 -3.37
N GLU A 83 14.22 3.00 -4.07
CA GLU A 83 15.58 2.52 -3.89
C GLU A 83 16.15 3.08 -2.59
N ILE A 84 16.64 2.19 -1.73
CA ILE A 84 17.29 2.51 -0.46
C ILE A 84 18.78 2.24 -0.65
N PRO A 85 19.64 3.27 -0.55
CA PRO A 85 21.07 3.05 -0.64
C PRO A 85 21.54 2.22 0.56
N VAL A 86 22.17 1.07 0.29
CA VAL A 86 22.83 0.29 1.34
C VAL A 86 24.14 0.97 1.69
N ARG A 87 24.35 1.25 2.98
CA ARG A 87 25.53 1.97 3.49
C ARG A 87 26.87 1.26 3.31
N LEU A 88 26.88 -0.05 2.99
CA LEU A 88 28.08 -0.87 3.16
C LEU A 88 28.55 -1.64 1.91
N GLU A 89 27.69 -2.02 0.95
CA GLU A 89 28.07 -3.05 -0.05
C GLU A 89 27.57 -2.79 -1.49
N GLY A 90 27.55 -1.54 -1.93
CA GLY A 90 27.57 -1.20 -3.37
C GLY A 90 26.33 -1.51 -4.22
N ARG A 91 25.28 -2.18 -3.70
CA ARG A 91 23.97 -2.27 -4.36
C ARG A 91 22.86 -1.71 -3.48
N GLY A 92 22.05 -0.82 -4.06
CA GLY A 92 20.83 -0.33 -3.42
C GLY A 92 19.81 -1.45 -3.25
N ARG A 93 19.10 -1.44 -2.12
CA ARG A 93 17.96 -2.33 -1.88
C ARG A 93 16.70 -1.70 -2.41
N THR A 94 15.82 -2.52 -2.94
CA THR A 94 14.55 -2.08 -3.47
C THR A 94 13.46 -2.30 -2.45
N GLN A 95 12.85 -1.23 -1.94
CA GLN A 95 11.74 -1.35 -0.99
C GLN A 95 10.39 -1.08 -1.66
N VAL A 96 9.49 -2.05 -1.55
CA VAL A 96 8.07 -1.88 -1.90
C VAL A 96 7.36 -1.04 -0.84
N ARG A 97 6.61 -0.05 -1.31
CA ARG A 97 5.79 0.83 -0.50
C ARG A 97 4.36 0.83 -1.03
N ILE A 98 3.40 0.93 -0.13
CA ILE A 98 1.97 0.92 -0.41
C ILE A 98 1.48 2.36 -0.22
N SER A 99 0.78 2.89 -1.22
CA SER A 99 0.18 4.23 -1.14
C SER A 99 -1.06 4.21 -0.25
N GLN A 100 -1.53 5.38 0.16
CA GLN A 100 -2.80 5.50 0.86
C GLN A 100 -3.97 4.86 0.08
N LYS A 101 -3.99 5.01 -1.26
CA LYS A 101 -4.97 4.35 -2.13
C LYS A 101 -4.87 2.82 -2.07
N GLY A 102 -3.64 2.30 -2.03
CA GLY A 102 -3.38 0.87 -1.83
C GLY A 102 -3.90 0.38 -0.47
N ILE A 103 -3.63 1.13 0.61
CA ILE A 103 -4.11 0.81 1.95
C ILE A 103 -5.64 0.77 2.01
N THR A 104 -6.35 1.75 1.46
CA THR A 104 -7.82 1.76 1.42
C THR A 104 -8.36 0.52 0.71
N LYS A 105 -7.77 0.15 -0.44
CA LYS A 105 -8.18 -1.04 -1.19
C LYS A 105 -7.92 -2.33 -0.42
N LEU A 106 -6.81 -2.40 0.31
CA LEU A 106 -6.48 -3.56 1.14
C LEU A 106 -7.43 -3.66 2.33
N ALA A 107 -7.72 -2.55 3.01
CA ALA A 107 -8.67 -2.52 4.13
C ALA A 107 -10.03 -3.11 3.72
N GLN A 108 -10.57 -2.66 2.59
CA GLN A 108 -11.82 -3.20 2.05
C GLN A 108 -11.75 -4.72 1.77
N ALA A 109 -10.62 -5.21 1.24
CA ALA A 109 -10.45 -6.63 0.95
C ALA A 109 -10.39 -7.49 2.23
N PHE A 110 -9.70 -7.02 3.28
CA PHE A 110 -9.60 -7.72 4.55
C PHE A 110 -10.88 -7.62 5.39
N GLU A 111 -11.60 -6.50 5.33
CA GLU A 111 -12.94 -6.37 5.94
C GLU A 111 -13.96 -7.29 5.25
N CYS A 112 -13.91 -7.40 3.93
CA CYS A 112 -14.75 -8.32 3.17
C CYS A 112 -14.43 -9.79 3.48
N LEU A 113 -13.15 -10.13 3.68
CA LEU A 113 -12.72 -11.48 4.07
C LEU A 113 -13.21 -11.89 5.46
N ALA A 114 -13.37 -10.94 6.38
CA ALA A 114 -13.91 -11.20 7.72
C ALA A 114 -15.44 -11.36 7.74
N ALA A 115 -16.14 -10.87 6.70
CA ALA A 115 -17.59 -10.91 6.59
C ALA A 115 -18.12 -12.08 5.74
N ALA A 116 -17.23 -12.91 5.18
CA ALA A 116 -17.52 -14.08 4.35
C ALA A 116 -17.30 -15.38 5.13
#